data_AF-A0A930QIZ7-F1
#
_entry.id   AF-A0A930QIZ7-F1
#
_cell.length_a   1.000
_cell.length_b   1.000
_cell.length_c   1.000
_cell.angle_alpha   90.00
_cell.angle_beta   90.00
_cell.angle_gamma   90.00
#
_symmetry.space_group_name_H-M   'P 1'
#
loop_
_entity.id
_entity.type
_entity.pdbx_description
1 polymer ?
#
loop_
_entity_poly.entity_id
_entity_poly.type
_entity_poly.pdbx_seq_one_letter_code
_entity_poly.pdbx_strand_id
1 'polypeptide(L)'
;MKFRALLIALALVVGITGTSSAALSEHREAAQNLSIAYPVISLDDSAVADRINADMKALAETFRAQYQSGAFFRGELGYRVHLDDENFLSVTFTELRYDLHVNQPTRHDYGIVYYKKTGQRLPLSF
;
A
#
# COMPACT_ATOMS: atom_id res chain seq x y z
N MET A 1 19.12 44.01 25.73
CA MET A 1 20.31 43.48 25.04
C MET A 1 19.90 43.00 23.66
N LYS A 2 20.58 43.46 22.62
CA LYS A 2 20.23 43.27 21.20
C LYS A 2 20.90 41.99 20.71
N PHE A 3 20.14 40.95 20.35
CA PHE A 3 20.67 39.82 19.58
C PHE A 3 20.34 40.03 18.10
N ARG A 4 21.34 40.53 17.38
CA ARG A 4 21.42 40.50 15.91
C ARG A 4 22.22 39.27 15.51
N ALA A 5 21.70 38.51 14.56
CA ALA A 5 22.33 37.49 13.70
C ALA A 5 21.27 36.39 13.47
N LEU A 6 21.04 35.81 12.30
CA LEU A 6 21.77 35.77 11.04
C LEU A 6 20.75 35.35 9.97
N LEU A 7 20.82 35.96 8.79
CA LEU A 7 20.11 35.52 7.59
C LEU A 7 20.63 34.16 7.13
N ILE A 8 19.74 33.20 6.89
CA ILE A 8 19.98 32.12 5.92
C ILE A 8 18.72 31.99 5.07
N ALA A 9 18.75 32.59 3.88
CA ALA A 9 17.80 32.30 2.81
C ALA A 9 18.20 30.96 2.19
N LEU A 10 17.43 29.90 2.45
CA LEU A 10 17.60 28.62 1.79
C LEU A 10 16.76 28.62 0.50
N ALA A 11 17.36 29.09 -0.59
CA ALA A 11 16.81 28.90 -1.92
C ALA A 11 17.04 27.44 -2.34
N LEU A 12 16.02 26.59 -2.17
CA LEU A 12 16.02 25.24 -2.70
C LEU A 12 15.44 25.27 -4.12
N VAL A 13 16.30 25.46 -5.11
CA VAL A 13 15.99 25.14 -6.51
C VAL A 13 16.23 23.65 -6.69
N VAL A 14 15.17 22.86 -6.71
CA VAL A 14 15.19 21.51 -7.27
C VAL A 14 14.50 21.59 -8.62
N GLY A 15 15.31 21.83 -9.65
CA GLY A 15 14.97 21.37 -10.99
C GLY A 15 15.29 19.89 -11.04
N ILE A 16 14.27 19.03 -11.00
CA ILE A 16 14.40 17.64 -11.44
C ILE A 16 13.29 17.40 -12.46
N THR A 17 13.77 17.06 -13.66
CA THR A 17 13.11 16.45 -14.80
C THR A 17 11.94 15.55 -14.42
N GLY A 18 10.82 15.69 -15.14
CA GLY A 18 9.63 14.88 -14.95
C GLY A 18 9.91 13.39 -15.02
N THR A 19 9.88 12.73 -13.87
CA THR A 19 9.34 11.39 -13.75
C THR A 19 7.90 11.58 -13.31
N SER A 20 6.93 11.14 -14.12
CA SER A 20 5.55 10.97 -13.64
C SER A 20 5.59 9.84 -12.61
N SER A 21 6.01 10.16 -11.38
CA SER A 21 5.90 9.25 -10.25
C SER A 21 4.45 9.32 -9.78
N ALA A 22 3.76 8.19 -9.85
CA ALA A 22 2.49 8.04 -9.16
C ALA A 22 2.66 8.51 -7.71
N ALA A 23 1.79 9.39 -7.22
CA ALA A 23 1.83 9.75 -5.82
C ALA A 23 1.31 8.55 -5.02
N LEU A 24 2.22 7.79 -4.41
CA LEU A 24 1.89 6.63 -3.58
C LEU A 24 1.68 7.08 -2.14
N SER A 25 0.49 6.81 -1.62
CA SER A 25 0.10 7.05 -0.23
C SER A 25 -0.25 5.73 0.45
N GLU A 26 -0.36 5.73 1.78
CA GLU A 26 -0.75 4.55 2.55
C GLU A 26 -2.18 4.74 3.08
N HIS A 27 -3.03 3.73 2.90
CA HIS A 27 -4.19 3.55 3.76
C HIS A 27 -3.78 2.68 4.94
N ARG A 28 -4.07 3.14 6.17
CA ARG A 28 -3.82 2.39 7.40
C ARG A 28 -5.02 2.51 8.33
N GLU A 29 -5.42 1.38 8.90
CA GLU A 29 -6.39 1.31 9.98
C GLU A 29 -5.91 0.37 11.09
N ALA A 30 -6.34 0.67 12.31
CA ALA A 30 -6.07 -0.16 13.47
C ALA A 30 -7.33 -0.25 14.34
N ALA A 31 -7.67 -1.47 14.74
CA ALA A 31 -8.69 -1.78 15.72
C ALA A 31 -8.12 -2.77 16.75
N GLN A 32 -8.92 -3.13 17.76
CA GLN A 32 -8.48 -4.14 18.72
C GLN A 32 -8.11 -5.43 17.97
N ASN A 33 -6.86 -5.89 18.12
CA ASN A 33 -6.32 -7.08 17.46
C ASN A 33 -6.37 -7.11 15.92
N LEU A 34 -6.59 -5.98 15.24
CA LEU A 34 -6.57 -5.90 13.78
C LEU A 34 -5.74 -4.70 13.33
N SER A 35 -4.78 -4.93 12.44
CA SER A 35 -4.04 -3.88 11.73
C SER A 35 -4.11 -4.14 10.23
N ILE A 36 -4.52 -3.16 9.44
CA ILE A 36 -4.61 -3.29 7.99
C ILE A 36 -3.91 -2.08 7.36
N ALA A 37 -2.96 -2.34 6.48
CA ALA A 37 -2.29 -1.34 5.67
C ALA A 37 -2.18 -1.82 4.21
N TYR A 38 -2.45 -0.90 3.27
CA TYR A 38 -2.31 -1.14 1.83
C TYR A 38 -2.00 0.18 1.10
N PRO A 39 -1.35 0.14 -0.08
CA PRO A 39 -1.03 1.36 -0.80
C PRO A 39 -2.28 1.95 -1.48
N VAL A 40 -2.29 3.26 -1.64
CA VAL A 40 -3.27 4.00 -2.44
C VAL A 40 -2.49 4.87 -3.41
N ILE A 41 -2.73 4.67 -4.71
CA ILE A 41 -1.99 5.36 -5.77
C ILE A 41 -2.80 6.50 -6.36
N SER A 42 -2.08 7.51 -6.84
CA SER A 42 -2.63 8.54 -7.73
C SER A 42 -1.91 8.47 -9.07
N LEU A 43 -2.66 8.45 -10.17
CA LEU A 43 -2.16 8.47 -11.54
C LEU A 43 -2.83 9.61 -12.30
N ASP A 44 -2.23 10.05 -13.41
CA ASP A 44 -2.85 11.04 -14.31
C ASP A 44 -4.20 10.54 -14.85
N ASP A 45 -4.28 9.24 -15.17
CA ASP A 45 -5.55 8.56 -15.46
C ASP A 45 -6.20 8.08 -14.15
N SER A 46 -7.09 8.92 -13.62
CA SER A 46 -7.86 8.63 -12.41
C SER A 46 -8.70 7.35 -12.52
N ALA A 47 -9.22 6.99 -13.70
CA ALA A 47 -10.04 5.78 -13.85
C ALA A 47 -9.18 4.52 -13.70
N VAL A 48 -7.94 4.55 -14.16
CA VAL A 48 -6.98 3.45 -13.95
C VAL A 48 -6.53 3.40 -12.49
N ALA A 49 -6.26 4.55 -11.87
CA ALA A 49 -5.92 4.62 -10.44
C ALA A 49 -7.06 4.04 -9.57
N ASP A 50 -8.31 4.43 -9.85
CA ASP A 50 -9.49 3.96 -9.13
C ASP A 50 -9.66 2.45 -9.24
N ARG A 51 -9.40 1.86 -10.43
CA ARG A 51 -9.45 0.41 -10.62
C ARG A 51 -8.42 -0.32 -9.76
N ILE A 52 -7.18 0.17 -9.73
CA ILE A 52 -6.10 -0.43 -8.92
C ILE A 52 -6.41 -0.27 -7.43
N ASN A 53 -6.83 0.93 -7.01
CA ASN A 53 -7.18 1.23 -5.62
C ASN A 53 -8.38 0.41 -5.13
N ALA A 54 -9.42 0.24 -5.96
CA ALA A 54 -10.60 -0.56 -5.64
C ALA A 54 -10.23 -2.04 -5.44
N ASP A 55 -9.33 -2.55 -6.27
CA ASP A 55 -8.85 -3.93 -6.17
C ASP A 55 -8.05 -4.17 -4.86
N MET A 56 -7.12 -3.28 -4.51
CA MET A 56 -6.37 -3.38 -3.24
C MET A 56 -7.29 -3.19 -2.01
N LYS A 57 -8.26 -2.29 -2.11
CA LYS A 57 -9.29 -2.11 -1.07
C LYS A 57 -10.13 -3.37 -0.89
N ALA A 58 -10.50 -4.07 -1.97
CA ALA A 58 -11.27 -5.31 -1.90
C ALA A 58 -10.49 -6.44 -1.20
N LEU A 59 -9.17 -6.50 -1.36
CA LEU A 59 -8.30 -7.42 -0.61
C LEU A 59 -8.36 -7.13 0.90
N ALA A 60 -8.20 -5.86 1.27
CA ALA A 60 -8.29 -5.41 2.66
C ALA A 60 -9.68 -5.67 3.28
N GLU A 61 -10.75 -5.43 2.52
CA GLU A 61 -12.13 -5.72 2.93
C GLU A 61 -12.37 -7.21 3.13
N THR A 62 -11.80 -8.06 2.28
CA THR A 62 -11.88 -9.52 2.43
C THR A 62 -11.18 -9.97 3.71
N PHE A 63 -9.97 -9.48 3.98
CA PHE A 63 -9.24 -9.78 5.21
C PHE A 63 -10.01 -9.30 6.45
N ARG A 64 -10.57 -8.09 6.40
CA ARG A 64 -11.41 -7.53 7.47
C ARG A 64 -12.67 -8.38 7.70
N ALA A 65 -13.35 -8.82 6.64
CA ALA A 65 -14.54 -9.65 6.76
C ALA A 65 -14.23 -11.01 7.42
N GLN A 66 -13.06 -11.60 7.12
CA GLN A 66 -12.61 -12.83 7.76
C GLN A 66 -12.28 -12.64 9.24
N TYR A 67 -11.70 -11.50 9.62
CA TYR A 67 -11.55 -11.12 11.03
C TYR A 67 -12.92 -11.00 11.72
N GLN A 68 -13.85 -10.25 11.12
CA GLN A 68 -15.18 -10.00 11.67
C GLN A 68 -16.03 -11.27 11.79
N SER A 69 -15.82 -12.26 10.92
CA SER A 69 -16.49 -13.57 11.02
C SER A 69 -15.89 -14.48 12.09
N GLY A 70 -14.77 -14.11 12.70
CA GLY A 70 -14.07 -14.90 13.71
C GLY A 70 -13.19 -16.01 13.14
N ALA A 71 -12.82 -15.96 11.84
CA ALA A 71 -11.91 -16.92 11.24
C ALA A 71 -10.52 -16.91 11.92
N PHE A 72 -10.13 -15.76 12.48
CA PHE A 72 -8.96 -15.55 13.32
C PHE A 72 -9.26 -14.45 14.35
N PHE A 73 -8.56 -14.45 15.49
CA PHE A 73 -8.83 -13.51 16.59
C PHE A 73 -7.85 -12.32 16.62
N ARG A 74 -6.74 -12.41 15.89
CA ARG A 74 -5.83 -11.29 15.63
C ARG A 74 -5.30 -11.39 14.20
N GLY A 75 -5.24 -10.25 13.51
CA GLY A 75 -4.76 -10.18 12.13
C GLY A 75 -3.94 -8.94 11.83
N GLU A 76 -2.94 -9.11 10.97
CA GLU A 76 -2.20 -8.02 10.34
C GLU A 76 -2.19 -8.24 8.83
N LEU A 77 -2.68 -7.25 8.07
CA LEU A 77 -2.45 -7.14 6.64
C LEU A 77 -1.46 -5.99 6.42
N GLY A 78 -0.30 -6.31 5.87
CA GLY A 78 0.72 -5.35 5.49
C GLY A 78 1.07 -5.48 4.01
N TYR A 79 1.87 -4.54 3.52
CA TYR A 79 2.34 -4.56 2.14
C TYR A 79 3.78 -4.06 2.00
N ARG A 80 4.39 -4.39 0.86
CA ARG A 80 5.65 -3.83 0.39
C ARG A 80 5.57 -3.58 -1.10
N VAL A 81 5.86 -2.34 -1.51
CA VAL A 81 6.02 -1.99 -2.92
C VAL A 81 7.44 -2.36 -3.34
N HIS A 82 7.56 -3.14 -4.42
CA HIS A 82 8.83 -3.61 -4.98
C HIS A 82 9.23 -2.85 -6.24
N LEU A 83 8.26 -2.42 -7.03
CA LEU A 83 8.45 -1.66 -8.26
C LEU A 83 7.30 -0.66 -8.41
N ASP A 84 7.63 0.56 -8.76
CA ASP A 84 6.68 1.62 -9.11
C ASP A 84 7.28 2.46 -10.23
N ASP A 85 6.97 2.11 -11.49
CA ASP A 85 7.46 2.81 -12.68
C ASP A 85 6.31 3.36 -13.54
N GLU A 86 6.56 3.84 -14.76
CA GLU A 86 5.53 4.42 -15.64
C GLU A 86 4.46 3.43 -16.11
N ASN A 87 4.75 2.13 -16.04
CA ASN A 87 3.95 1.06 -16.61
C ASN A 87 3.45 0.08 -15.56
N PHE A 88 4.22 -0.16 -14.50
CA PHE A 88 3.98 -1.24 -13.55
C PHE A 88 4.02 -0.77 -12.11
N LEU A 89 3.16 -1.41 -11.31
CA LEU A 89 3.20 -1.37 -9.85
C LEU A 89 3.27 -2.81 -9.35
N SER A 90 4.35 -3.17 -8.66
CA SER A 90 4.54 -4.50 -8.04
C SER A 90 4.45 -4.37 -6.53
N VAL A 91 3.52 -5.11 -5.93
CA VAL A 91 3.25 -5.09 -4.49
C VAL A 91 3.20 -6.52 -3.96
N THR A 92 3.87 -6.77 -2.84
CA THR A 92 3.67 -7.97 -2.05
C THR A 92 2.80 -7.63 -0.85
N PHE A 93 1.72 -8.39 -0.65
CA PHE A 93 0.90 -8.35 0.55
C PHE A 93 1.33 -9.46 1.50
N THR A 94 1.32 -9.16 2.79
CA THR A 94 1.61 -10.09 3.87
C THR A 94 0.40 -10.13 4.81
N GLU A 95 -0.19 -11.31 4.95
CA GLU A 95 -1.21 -11.60 5.95
C GLU A 95 -0.60 -12.40 7.09
N LEU A 96 -0.71 -11.88 8.31
CA LEU A 96 -0.37 -12.60 9.53
C LEU A 96 -1.64 -12.83 10.34
N ARG A 97 -1.98 -14.09 10.59
CA ARG A 97 -3.23 -14.48 11.25
C ARG A 97 -2.94 -15.30 12.50
N TYR A 98 -3.65 -15.00 13.57
CA TYR A 98 -3.62 -15.78 14.81
C TYR A 98 -4.97 -16.46 14.97
N ASP A 99 -4.99 -17.76 14.70
CA ASP A 99 -6.20 -18.58 14.71
C ASP A 99 -6.43 -19.14 16.13
N LEU A 100 -7.70 -19.42 16.45
CA LEU A 100 -8.04 -20.03 17.74
C LEU A 100 -7.44 -21.44 17.85
N HIS A 101 -6.90 -21.76 19.02
CA HIS A 101 -6.31 -23.08 19.34
C HIS A 101 -5.06 -23.45 18.53
N VAL A 102 -4.45 -22.50 17.84
CA VAL A 102 -3.16 -22.69 17.16
C VAL A 102 -2.04 -22.05 17.99
N ASN A 103 -0.89 -22.71 18.06
CA ASN A 103 0.26 -22.28 18.86
C ASN A 103 1.19 -21.27 18.16
N GLN A 104 0.99 -21.04 16.86
CA GLN A 104 1.81 -20.16 16.03
C GLN A 104 0.93 -19.42 15.03
N PRO A 105 1.28 -18.18 14.64
CA PRO A 105 0.55 -17.47 13.61
C PRO A 105 0.78 -18.11 12.24
N THR A 106 -0.24 -18.06 11.39
CA THR A 106 -0.14 -18.41 9.98
C THR A 106 0.25 -17.16 9.20
N ARG A 107 1.30 -17.26 8.39
CA ARG A 107 1.73 -16.20 7.48
C ARG A 107 1.46 -16.60 6.04
N HIS A 108 0.84 -15.70 5.27
CA HIS A 108 0.62 -15.85 3.84
C HIS A 108 1.10 -14.61 3.10
N ASP A 109 2.07 -14.78 2.21
CA ASP A 109 2.60 -13.71 1.37
C ASP A 109 2.19 -13.96 -0.09
N TYR A 110 1.69 -12.94 -0.78
CA TYR A 110 1.36 -13.02 -2.20
C TYR A 110 1.70 -11.73 -2.94
N GLY A 111 2.23 -11.87 -4.14
CA GLY A 111 2.61 -10.77 -5.02
C GLY A 111 1.51 -10.44 -6.03
N ILE A 112 1.29 -9.16 -6.26
CA ILE A 112 0.39 -8.66 -7.30
C ILE A 112 1.14 -7.60 -8.12
N VAL A 113 1.10 -7.75 -9.44
CA VAL A 113 1.65 -6.78 -10.39
C VAL A 113 0.49 -6.15 -11.15
N TYR A 114 0.40 -4.83 -11.16
CA TYR A 114 -0.60 -4.07 -11.89
C TYR A 114 0.01 -3.42 -13.12
N TYR A 115 -0.70 -3.45 -14.25
CA TYR A 115 -0.37 -2.66 -15.43
C TYR A 115 -1.06 -1.29 -15.33
N LYS A 116 -0.29 -0.23 -15.09
CA LYS A 116 -0.78 1.15 -14.90
C LYS A 116 -1.43 1.79 -16.12
N LYS A 117 -1.39 1.15 -17.31
CA LYS A 117 -2.12 1.63 -18.48
C LYS A 117 -3.56 1.11 -18.55
N THR A 118 -3.87 0.01 -17.87
CA THR A 118 -5.22 -0.62 -17.92
C THR A 118 -5.85 -0.82 -16.54
N GLY A 119 -5.03 -0.78 -15.49
CA GLY A 119 -5.42 -1.08 -14.10
C GLY A 119 -5.61 -2.55 -13.82
N GLN A 120 -5.23 -3.44 -14.73
CA GLN A 120 -5.41 -4.88 -14.58
C GLN A 120 -4.22 -5.53 -13.86
N ARG A 121 -4.50 -6.59 -13.10
CA ARG A 121 -3.45 -7.49 -12.59
C ARG A 121 -2.82 -8.26 -13.74
N LEU A 122 -1.50 -8.38 -13.78
CA LEU A 122 -0.83 -9.31 -14.67
C LEU A 122 -0.84 -10.70 -14.02
N PRO A 123 -1.43 -11.72 -14.66
CA PRO A 123 -1.34 -13.08 -14.18
C PRO A 123 0.09 -13.60 -14.38
N LEU A 124 0.55 -14.42 -13.43
CA LEU A 124 1.68 -15.31 -13.67
C LEU A 124 1.15 -16.46 -14.55
N SER A 125 1.39 -16.39 -15.86
CA SER A 125 1.17 -17.51 -16.76
C SER A 125 2.39 -18.42 -16.72
N PHE A 126 2.19 -19.68 -16.32
CA PHE A 126 3.18 -20.76 -16.40
C PHE A 126 2.93 -21.62 -17.63
#